data_AF-A0A5P1UWN8-F1
#
_entry.id   AF-A0A5P1UWN8-F1
#
_cell.length_a   1.000
_cell.length_b   1.000
_cell.length_c   1.000
_cell.angle_alpha   90.00
_cell.angle_beta   90.00
_cell.angle_gamma   90.00
#
_symmetry.space_group_name_H-M   'P 1'
#
loop_
_entity.id
_entity.type
_entity.pdbx_description
1 polymer ?
#
loop_
_entity_poly.entity_id
_entity_poly.type
_entity_poly.pdbx_seq_one_letter_code
_entity_poly.pdbx_strand_id
1 'polypeptide(L)'
;MHSTSLNKMKAFVEGYLAEFEDAELIIIDVGAKAYSGNPTYRPFFNKQKWKYFGLDLDPGVNVDIVVSNPYNWKEVPDNFADVVISGQAFEHVEFPWLTIKEIYRILKPSGVCCIIAPSSGPEHKYPYDCWRFYPDGMRALAKWAGFKVVEVFTDWGLGEWQDTFAVFQKPSSKELINSPFPEFNNKKVAERVYLDAVKTAPNNPQYYANAINILKNDGRLDEALKYAILGVNSFPHNAWLRYKLAEIYVERKQFSSAVEHVIFLLRAKFINPNSVKLINTVLKSTDAYEKSIITSQLPDDLQALRQLANHSWNTNSYHLMQVCYEKLAEKLPEDIHSKVMLGLSYWALGREEAFRKTFKEIIELKLQKGILERTTIIQHLINKFGFKTYLEIGVEMGMNFFQIDAELKLAVDPKFVIPGGVKDTEKEKFFTMTSDEFFANPPKEILERGLDIVLIDGLHTYEQSLRDVENCLKYLNPNGVIVMHDCLPDSPATAMPTLEEARKHPDFKGNWTGDVYKTIIHLRATREDLFVAVVNTDWGVGLVKRGVPEDKLSISPENIKKMTYHDFAKEKEKLLNLKPVSWFFEFIN
;
A
#
# COMPACT_ATOMS: atom_id res chain seq x y z
N MET A 1 8.95 9.83 -41.89
CA MET A 1 9.16 9.05 -40.66
C MET A 1 10.49 9.40 -40.02
N HIS A 2 10.56 9.42 -38.69
CA HIS A 2 11.83 9.58 -37.95
C HIS A 2 12.47 8.20 -37.65
N SER A 3 13.74 8.20 -37.22
CA SER A 3 14.56 6.98 -37.13
C SER A 3 14.06 5.96 -36.11
N THR A 4 13.53 6.39 -34.96
CA THR A 4 13.05 5.46 -33.93
C THR A 4 11.79 4.74 -34.40
N SER A 5 10.90 5.41 -35.15
CA SER A 5 9.74 4.76 -35.77
C SER A 5 10.14 3.73 -36.83
N LEU A 6 11.10 4.07 -37.70
CA LEU A 6 11.64 3.13 -38.69
C LEU A 6 12.25 1.87 -38.03
N ASN A 7 13.00 2.04 -36.95
CA ASN A 7 13.59 0.92 -36.21
C ASN A 7 12.51 0.02 -35.58
N LYS A 8 11.45 0.59 -35.02
CA LYS A 8 10.31 -0.17 -34.49
C LYS A 8 9.56 -0.94 -35.57
N MET A 9 9.34 -0.33 -36.74
CA MET A 9 8.71 -1.03 -37.85
C MET A 9 9.59 -2.16 -38.39
N LYS A 10 10.90 -1.93 -38.54
CA LYS A 10 11.86 -2.99 -38.89
C LYS A 10 11.84 -4.14 -37.87
N ALA A 11 11.81 -3.81 -36.57
CA ALA A 11 11.71 -4.80 -35.51
C ALA A 11 10.38 -5.57 -35.54
N PHE A 12 9.27 -4.93 -35.91
CA PHE A 12 7.99 -5.60 -36.13
C PHE A 12 8.08 -6.62 -37.27
N VAL A 13 8.63 -6.22 -38.43
CA VAL A 13 8.79 -7.12 -39.57
C VAL A 13 9.67 -8.32 -39.20
N GLU A 14 10.85 -8.06 -38.63
CA GLU A 14 11.79 -9.13 -38.27
C GLU A 14 11.28 -10.00 -37.12
N GLY A 15 10.48 -9.43 -36.20
CA GLY A 15 9.94 -10.15 -35.06
C GLY A 15 8.72 -11.01 -35.40
N TYR A 16 7.74 -10.43 -36.09
CA TYR A 16 6.43 -11.06 -36.29
C TYR A 16 6.25 -11.68 -37.68
N LEU A 17 6.94 -11.17 -38.71
CA LEU A 17 6.69 -11.56 -40.10
C LEU A 17 7.82 -12.36 -40.74
N ALA A 18 9.03 -12.39 -40.16
CA ALA A 18 10.20 -13.07 -40.74
C ALA A 18 9.98 -14.57 -41.01
N GLU A 19 9.23 -15.26 -40.14
CA GLU A 19 8.90 -16.68 -40.32
C GLU A 19 7.89 -16.93 -41.47
N PHE A 20 7.33 -15.87 -42.05
CA PHE A 20 6.31 -15.90 -43.11
C PHE A 20 6.79 -15.23 -44.41
N GLU A 21 8.10 -15.06 -44.60
CA GLU A 21 8.67 -14.48 -45.83
C GLU A 21 8.30 -15.26 -47.09
N ASP A 22 8.11 -16.58 -46.96
CA ASP A 22 7.70 -17.47 -48.05
C ASP A 22 6.17 -17.57 -48.23
N ALA A 23 5.38 -16.92 -47.38
CA ALA A 23 3.93 -16.85 -47.51
C ALA A 23 3.51 -15.71 -48.46
N GLU A 24 2.39 -15.89 -49.16
CA GLU A 24 1.76 -14.79 -49.90
C GLU A 24 1.03 -13.88 -48.93
N LEU A 25 1.57 -12.68 -48.70
CA LEU A 25 0.99 -11.71 -47.77
C LEU A 25 0.57 -10.44 -48.50
N ILE A 26 -0.59 -9.92 -48.12
CA ILE A 26 -1.09 -8.60 -48.51
C ILE A 26 -0.91 -7.65 -47.32
N ILE A 27 -0.16 -6.58 -47.54
CA ILE A 27 0.16 -5.55 -46.55
C ILE A 27 -0.47 -4.22 -46.98
N ILE A 28 -1.23 -3.59 -46.09
CA ILE A 28 -1.78 -2.24 -46.26
C ILE A 28 -1.07 -1.28 -45.29
N ASP A 29 -0.52 -0.18 -45.78
CA ASP A 29 0.03 0.92 -44.96
C ASP A 29 -0.96 2.09 -44.92
N VAL A 30 -1.52 2.39 -43.75
CA VAL A 30 -2.55 3.43 -43.55
C VAL A 30 -1.88 4.74 -43.16
N GLY A 31 -2.13 5.79 -43.95
CA GLY A 31 -1.44 7.08 -43.84
C GLY A 31 -0.09 7.07 -44.57
N ALA A 32 -0.03 6.37 -45.71
CA ALA A 32 1.22 6.03 -46.38
C ALA A 32 1.90 7.17 -47.12
N LYS A 33 1.22 8.31 -47.36
CA LYS A 33 1.74 9.38 -48.23
C LYS A 33 3.06 9.94 -47.71
N ALA A 34 4.08 9.89 -48.55
CA ALA A 34 5.40 10.42 -48.24
C ALA A 34 5.46 11.93 -48.54
N TYR A 35 5.67 12.75 -47.51
CA TYR A 35 5.87 14.19 -47.65
C TYR A 35 7.37 14.52 -47.80
N SER A 36 7.71 15.43 -48.73
CA SER A 36 9.02 16.09 -48.83
C SER A 36 10.25 15.16 -48.83
N GLY A 37 10.15 13.98 -49.45
CA GLY A 37 11.26 13.01 -49.51
C GLY A 37 11.53 12.25 -48.21
N ASN A 38 10.62 12.34 -47.23
CA ASN A 38 10.73 11.59 -45.99
C ASN A 38 10.75 10.07 -46.25
N PRO A 39 11.54 9.30 -45.48
CA PRO A 39 11.58 7.85 -45.61
C PRO A 39 10.24 7.22 -45.22
N THR A 40 9.92 6.09 -45.86
CA THR A 40 8.69 5.29 -45.67
C THR A 40 9.01 3.89 -45.13
N TYR A 41 7.98 3.13 -44.75
CA TYR A 41 8.15 1.75 -44.31
C TYR A 41 8.28 0.73 -45.45
N ARG A 42 7.89 1.10 -46.68
CA ARG A 42 7.88 0.20 -47.85
C ARG A 42 9.15 -0.64 -48.03
N PRO A 43 10.39 -0.11 -47.84
CA PRO A 43 11.60 -0.91 -47.99
C PRO A 43 11.67 -2.15 -47.08
N PHE A 44 11.02 -2.12 -45.92
CA PHE A 44 11.01 -3.26 -44.98
C PHE A 44 10.11 -4.42 -45.44
N PHE A 45 9.18 -4.17 -46.37
CA PHE A 45 8.21 -5.15 -46.87
C PHE A 45 8.53 -5.66 -48.28
N ASN A 46 9.73 -5.37 -48.79
CA ASN A 46 10.16 -5.77 -50.14
C ASN A 46 10.59 -7.25 -50.19
N LYS A 47 9.62 -8.16 -50.10
CA LYS A 47 9.81 -9.61 -50.22
C LYS A 47 9.10 -10.11 -51.47
N GLN A 48 9.64 -11.15 -52.11
CA GLN A 48 9.16 -11.63 -53.42
C GLN A 48 7.66 -11.98 -53.45
N LYS A 49 7.12 -12.52 -52.35
CA LYS A 49 5.72 -12.96 -52.24
C LYS A 49 4.82 -11.97 -51.49
N TRP A 50 5.35 -10.83 -51.07
CA TRP A 50 4.60 -9.84 -50.31
C TRP A 50 4.13 -8.73 -51.24
N LYS A 51 2.84 -8.40 -51.17
CA LYS A 51 2.22 -7.31 -51.92
C LYS A 51 1.91 -6.18 -50.95
N TYR A 52 2.62 -5.06 -51.09
CA TYR A 52 2.46 -3.88 -50.26
C TYR A 52 1.67 -2.81 -51.00
N PHE A 53 0.64 -2.26 -50.36
CA PHE A 53 -0.19 -1.17 -50.85
C PHE A 53 -0.21 -0.02 -49.84
N GLY A 54 0.12 1.19 -50.28
CA GLY A 54 -0.07 2.39 -49.48
C GLY A 54 -1.49 2.92 -49.62
N LEU A 55 -2.14 3.20 -48.49
CA LEU A 55 -3.49 3.75 -48.38
C LEU A 55 -3.43 5.15 -47.78
N ASP A 56 -4.04 6.12 -48.45
CA ASP A 56 -4.11 7.51 -47.99
C ASP A 56 -5.38 8.22 -48.50
N LEU A 57 -5.67 9.40 -47.97
CA LEU A 57 -6.78 10.26 -48.43
C LEU A 57 -6.41 11.00 -49.72
N ASP A 58 -5.13 11.31 -49.88
CA ASP A 58 -4.63 12.05 -51.03
C ASP A 58 -3.74 11.15 -51.90
N PRO A 59 -3.80 11.28 -53.23
CA PRO A 59 -2.78 10.68 -54.09
C PRO A 59 -1.40 11.28 -53.81
N GLY A 60 -0.35 10.48 -53.97
CA GLY A 60 1.02 10.94 -53.76
C GLY A 60 2.06 9.84 -53.81
N VAL A 61 3.30 10.22 -53.51
CA VAL A 61 4.40 9.25 -53.39
C VAL A 61 4.07 8.25 -52.29
N ASN A 62 4.30 6.96 -52.57
CA ASN A 62 4.02 5.83 -51.69
C ASN A 62 2.53 5.44 -51.55
N VAL A 63 1.61 6.06 -52.30
CA VAL A 63 0.16 5.77 -52.25
C VAL A 63 -0.27 4.95 -53.47
N ASP A 64 -0.96 3.84 -53.24
CA ASP A 64 -1.53 2.94 -54.26
C ASP A 64 -3.07 2.94 -54.23
N ILE A 65 -3.66 3.16 -53.05
CA ILE A 65 -5.11 3.19 -52.82
C ILE A 65 -5.47 4.54 -52.22
N VAL A 66 -6.35 5.28 -52.91
CA VAL A 66 -6.90 6.54 -52.41
C VAL A 66 -8.31 6.28 -51.91
N VAL A 67 -8.58 6.55 -50.64
CA VAL A 67 -9.92 6.39 -50.04
C VAL A 67 -10.67 7.70 -50.00
N SER A 68 -11.95 7.67 -50.37
CA SER A 68 -12.79 8.87 -50.43
C SER A 68 -13.27 9.36 -49.04
N ASN A 69 -13.18 8.51 -48.01
CA ASN A 69 -13.60 8.83 -46.65
C ASN A 69 -12.63 8.24 -45.61
N PRO A 70 -12.13 9.03 -44.64
CA PRO A 70 -11.17 8.55 -43.64
C PRO A 70 -11.70 7.45 -42.72
N TYR A 71 -13.03 7.29 -42.64
CA TYR A 71 -13.73 6.40 -41.73
C TYR A 71 -14.60 5.35 -42.43
N ASN A 72 -14.52 5.26 -43.77
CA ASN A 72 -15.25 4.27 -44.57
C ASN A 72 -14.50 3.97 -45.87
N TRP A 73 -13.67 2.93 -45.85
CA TRP A 73 -12.77 2.54 -46.94
C TRP A 73 -13.46 1.56 -47.89
N LYS A 74 -14.50 2.02 -48.60
CA LYS A 74 -15.28 1.18 -49.54
C LYS A 74 -14.43 0.61 -50.68
N GLU A 75 -13.32 1.26 -50.96
CA GLU A 75 -12.32 0.88 -51.96
C GLU A 75 -11.53 -0.38 -51.54
N VAL A 76 -11.58 -0.77 -50.27
CA VAL A 76 -10.92 -1.97 -49.72
C VAL A 76 -11.95 -2.97 -49.20
N PRO A 77 -12.03 -4.19 -49.76
CA PRO A 77 -12.95 -5.22 -49.30
C PRO A 77 -12.71 -5.67 -47.85
N ASP A 78 -13.75 -6.24 -47.23
CA ASP A 78 -13.62 -6.93 -45.95
C ASP A 78 -12.64 -8.11 -46.06
N ASN A 79 -11.88 -8.37 -45.00
CA ASN A 79 -10.93 -9.50 -44.93
C ASN A 79 -9.98 -9.58 -46.14
N PHE A 80 -9.49 -8.43 -46.60
CA PHE A 80 -8.56 -8.30 -47.72
C PHE A 80 -7.10 -8.46 -47.31
N ALA A 81 -6.68 -7.80 -46.23
CA ALA A 81 -5.28 -7.70 -45.83
C ALA A 81 -4.88 -8.77 -44.80
N ASP A 82 -3.66 -9.29 -44.92
CA ASP A 82 -3.06 -10.15 -43.91
C ASP A 82 -2.41 -9.29 -42.80
N VAL A 83 -1.77 -8.20 -43.21
CA VAL A 83 -1.10 -7.23 -42.33
C VAL A 83 -1.60 -5.82 -42.62
N VAL A 84 -1.91 -5.05 -41.58
CA VAL A 84 -2.14 -3.60 -41.70
C VAL A 84 -1.13 -2.86 -40.83
N ILE A 85 -0.40 -1.92 -41.40
CA ILE A 85 0.50 -1.06 -40.63
C ILE A 85 0.00 0.37 -40.66
N SER A 86 0.33 1.14 -39.62
CA SER A 86 0.14 2.59 -39.62
C SER A 86 1.16 3.20 -38.68
N GLY A 87 1.96 4.14 -39.17
CA GLY A 87 2.91 4.85 -38.32
C GLY A 87 2.78 6.34 -38.51
N GLN A 88 2.76 7.07 -37.41
CA GLN A 88 2.74 8.54 -37.38
C GLN A 88 1.55 9.11 -38.19
N ALA A 89 0.40 8.45 -38.10
CA ALA A 89 -0.85 8.91 -38.70
C ALA A 89 -1.96 9.09 -37.65
N PHE A 90 -2.02 8.23 -36.63
CA PHE A 90 -3.10 8.19 -35.64
C PHE A 90 -3.20 9.47 -34.80
N GLU A 91 -2.08 10.17 -34.56
CA GLU A 91 -2.05 11.48 -33.94
C GLU A 91 -2.81 12.54 -34.74
N HIS A 92 -2.87 12.39 -36.07
CA HIS A 92 -3.55 13.31 -36.99
C HIS A 92 -5.00 12.89 -37.29
N VAL A 93 -5.44 11.71 -36.81
CA VAL A 93 -6.82 11.21 -37.00
C VAL A 93 -7.73 11.75 -35.89
N GLU A 94 -8.74 12.55 -36.24
CA GLU A 94 -9.70 13.11 -35.26
C GLU A 94 -10.48 12.02 -34.50
N PHE A 95 -10.96 10.99 -35.20
CA PHE A 95 -11.77 9.90 -34.63
C PHE A 95 -11.09 8.53 -34.79
N PRO A 96 -10.01 8.24 -34.03
CA PRO A 96 -9.20 7.04 -34.22
C PRO A 96 -9.98 5.74 -33.97
N TRP A 97 -11.07 5.79 -33.19
CA TRP A 97 -11.99 4.66 -33.01
C TRP A 97 -12.67 4.24 -34.33
N LEU A 98 -13.02 5.16 -35.21
CA LEU A 98 -13.61 4.79 -36.50
C LEU A 98 -12.56 4.14 -37.42
N THR A 99 -11.36 4.72 -37.49
CA THR A 99 -10.25 4.19 -38.30
C THR A 99 -9.82 2.79 -37.85
N ILE A 100 -9.68 2.53 -36.55
CA ILE A 100 -9.30 1.18 -36.07
C ILE A 100 -10.37 0.11 -36.40
N LYS A 101 -11.66 0.49 -36.54
CA LYS A 101 -12.71 -0.42 -37.00
C LYS A 101 -12.58 -0.76 -38.47
N GLU A 102 -12.17 0.19 -39.30
CA GLU A 102 -11.86 -0.09 -40.69
C GLU A 102 -10.63 -0.99 -40.82
N ILE A 103 -9.58 -0.77 -40.02
CA ILE A 103 -8.44 -1.70 -39.91
C ILE A 103 -8.93 -3.10 -39.53
N TYR A 104 -9.81 -3.22 -38.52
CA TYR A 104 -10.39 -4.49 -38.11
C TYR A 104 -11.21 -5.15 -39.24
N ARG A 105 -12.00 -4.37 -39.98
CA ARG A 105 -12.85 -4.86 -41.08
C ARG A 105 -12.01 -5.42 -42.22
N ILE A 106 -11.00 -4.69 -42.68
CA ILE A 106 -10.17 -5.09 -43.84
C ILE A 106 -9.18 -6.20 -43.50
N LEU A 107 -8.79 -6.38 -42.23
CA LEU A 107 -7.94 -7.50 -41.84
C LEU A 107 -8.67 -8.83 -41.96
N LYS A 108 -8.00 -9.83 -42.52
CA LYS A 108 -8.45 -11.24 -42.43
C LYS A 108 -8.50 -11.71 -40.97
N PRO A 109 -9.34 -12.71 -40.64
CA PRO A 109 -9.25 -13.38 -39.34
C PRO A 109 -7.83 -13.85 -39.05
N SER A 110 -7.37 -13.67 -37.81
CA SER A 110 -5.97 -13.86 -37.39
C SER A 110 -4.93 -12.95 -38.03
N GLY A 111 -5.34 -12.03 -38.92
CA GLY A 111 -4.50 -10.96 -39.43
C GLY A 111 -4.04 -10.03 -38.31
N VAL A 112 -2.91 -9.36 -38.53
CA VAL A 112 -2.23 -8.54 -37.52
C VAL A 112 -2.14 -7.09 -37.97
N CYS A 113 -2.28 -6.14 -37.04
CA CYS A 113 -1.89 -4.75 -37.29
C CYS A 113 -0.79 -4.24 -36.37
N CYS A 114 0.06 -3.38 -36.92
CA CYS A 114 1.10 -2.66 -36.22
C CYS A 114 0.81 -1.15 -36.27
N ILE A 115 0.65 -0.51 -35.12
CA ILE A 115 0.39 0.92 -35.00
C ILE A 115 1.51 1.57 -34.20
N ILE A 116 2.10 2.64 -34.74
CA ILE A 116 3.13 3.45 -34.07
C ILE A 116 2.66 4.90 -34.05
N ALA A 117 2.34 5.43 -32.87
CA ALA A 117 1.83 6.79 -32.72
C ALA A 117 2.58 7.57 -31.63
N PRO A 118 2.85 8.87 -31.81
CA PRO A 118 3.56 9.68 -30.82
C PRO A 118 2.90 9.68 -29.43
N SER A 119 3.72 9.68 -28.37
CA SER A 119 3.26 9.87 -26.97
C SER A 119 3.78 11.17 -26.35
N SER A 120 4.71 11.84 -27.01
CA SER A 120 5.34 13.11 -26.62
C SER A 120 5.54 13.98 -27.86
N GLY A 121 6.19 15.13 -27.71
CA GLY A 121 6.52 16.06 -28.78
C GLY A 121 5.50 17.20 -28.93
N PRO A 122 5.94 18.37 -29.45
CA PRO A 122 5.11 19.56 -29.59
C PRO A 122 3.97 19.35 -30.60
N GLU A 123 2.91 20.14 -30.47
CA GLU A 123 1.85 20.20 -31.47
C GLU A 123 2.40 20.71 -32.81
N HIS A 124 2.13 20.02 -33.93
CA HIS A 124 2.71 20.40 -35.23
C HIS A 124 1.76 20.46 -36.43
N LYS A 125 0.47 20.12 -36.27
CA LYS A 125 -0.66 20.37 -37.21
C LYS A 125 -0.40 20.07 -38.71
N TYR A 126 -0.58 18.81 -39.12
CA TYR A 126 -0.52 18.40 -40.52
C TYR A 126 -1.70 17.47 -40.93
N PRO A 127 -2.94 17.97 -41.15
CA PRO A 127 -3.44 19.33 -40.89
C PRO A 127 -3.93 19.52 -39.43
N TYR A 128 -4.31 18.43 -38.77
CA TYR A 128 -4.65 18.40 -37.35
C TYR A 128 -3.52 17.76 -36.56
N ASP A 129 -3.54 17.86 -35.24
CA ASP A 129 -2.65 17.12 -34.34
C ASP A 129 -3.41 16.90 -33.04
N CYS A 130 -4.11 15.78 -32.97
CA CYS A 130 -5.23 15.55 -32.06
C CYS A 130 -4.82 14.78 -30.82
N TRP A 131 -3.82 13.89 -30.92
CA TRP A 131 -3.59 12.88 -29.89
C TRP A 131 -2.12 12.62 -29.61
N ARG A 132 -1.84 12.37 -28.33
CA ARG A 132 -0.65 11.64 -27.88
C ARG A 132 -1.12 10.34 -27.25
N PHE A 133 -0.68 9.22 -27.79
CA PHE A 133 -1.16 7.90 -27.39
C PHE A 133 -0.33 7.36 -26.24
N TYR A 134 -0.98 6.96 -25.15
CA TYR A 134 -0.36 6.16 -24.10
C TYR A 134 -0.78 4.69 -24.22
N PRO A 135 -0.03 3.75 -23.62
CA PRO A 135 -0.27 2.32 -23.76
C PRO A 135 -1.70 1.91 -23.39
N ASP A 136 -2.29 2.52 -22.36
CA ASP A 136 -3.65 2.17 -21.93
C ASP A 136 -4.72 2.70 -22.88
N GLY A 137 -4.53 3.89 -23.47
CA GLY A 137 -5.41 4.39 -24.52
C GLY A 137 -5.37 3.50 -25.76
N MET A 138 -4.17 3.06 -26.14
CA MET A 138 -3.94 2.14 -27.25
C MET A 138 -4.59 0.76 -27.01
N ARG A 139 -4.50 0.21 -25.78
CA ARG A 139 -5.19 -1.02 -25.38
C ARG A 139 -6.72 -0.87 -25.37
N ALA A 140 -7.22 0.26 -24.88
CA ALA A 140 -8.66 0.54 -24.87
C ALA A 140 -9.22 0.59 -26.30
N LEU A 141 -8.49 1.23 -27.23
CA LEU A 141 -8.84 1.30 -28.64
C LEU A 141 -8.93 -0.09 -29.29
N ALA A 142 -7.93 -0.95 -29.05
CA ALA A 142 -7.95 -2.34 -29.53
C ALA A 142 -9.14 -3.13 -28.99
N LYS A 143 -9.38 -3.04 -27.68
CA LYS A 143 -10.50 -3.74 -27.03
C LYS A 143 -11.85 -3.30 -27.60
N TRP A 144 -12.03 -1.99 -27.82
CA TRP A 144 -13.25 -1.44 -28.40
C TRP A 144 -13.45 -1.90 -29.86
N ALA A 145 -12.36 -1.97 -30.62
CA ALA A 145 -12.38 -2.47 -32.00
C ALA A 145 -12.68 -3.98 -32.10
N GLY A 146 -12.37 -4.76 -31.06
CA GLY A 146 -12.54 -6.22 -31.01
C GLY A 146 -11.26 -7.01 -31.24
N PHE A 147 -10.10 -6.36 -31.17
CA PHE A 147 -8.80 -7.00 -31.30
C PHE A 147 -8.35 -7.69 -30.02
N LYS A 148 -7.52 -8.73 -30.17
CA LYS A 148 -6.63 -9.19 -29.10
C LYS A 148 -5.37 -8.32 -29.09
N VAL A 149 -4.97 -7.84 -27.90
CA VAL A 149 -3.71 -7.12 -27.72
C VAL A 149 -2.56 -8.12 -27.66
N VAL A 150 -1.56 -7.97 -28.53
CA VAL A 150 -0.35 -8.81 -28.56
C VAL A 150 0.77 -8.12 -27.80
N GLU A 151 1.12 -6.89 -28.20
CA GLU A 151 2.20 -6.11 -27.61
C GLU A 151 1.83 -4.63 -27.60
N VAL A 152 2.04 -3.92 -26.49
CA VAL A 152 1.90 -2.46 -26.42
C VAL A 152 2.91 -1.90 -25.43
N PHE A 153 3.72 -0.94 -25.84
CA PHE A 153 4.63 -0.19 -24.98
C PHE A 153 4.92 1.19 -25.56
N THR A 154 5.35 2.12 -24.71
CA THR A 154 5.93 3.41 -25.13
C THR A 154 7.43 3.34 -24.98
N ASP A 155 8.18 3.86 -25.93
CA ASP A 155 9.64 3.90 -25.89
C ASP A 155 10.18 5.15 -25.19
N TRP A 156 9.79 5.32 -23.93
CA TRP A 156 10.15 6.48 -23.11
C TRP A 156 11.67 6.74 -23.10
N GLY A 157 12.02 7.98 -23.39
CA GLY A 157 13.38 8.49 -23.54
C GLY A 157 13.96 8.39 -24.96
N LEU A 158 13.39 7.56 -25.86
CA LEU A 158 13.94 7.37 -27.21
C LEU A 158 13.38 8.37 -28.22
N GLY A 159 14.18 9.39 -28.52
CA GLY A 159 13.84 10.45 -29.46
C GLY A 159 12.84 11.45 -28.87
N GLU A 160 12.45 12.43 -29.68
CA GLU A 160 11.54 13.51 -29.26
C GLU A 160 10.11 13.00 -29.03
N TRP A 161 9.61 12.17 -29.95
CA TRP A 161 8.21 11.75 -30.03
C TRP A 161 7.83 10.63 -29.06
N GLN A 162 8.80 9.79 -28.65
CA GLN A 162 8.61 8.70 -27.68
C GLN A 162 7.33 7.91 -27.97
N ASP A 163 7.26 7.29 -29.15
CA ASP A 163 6.04 6.68 -29.66
C ASP A 163 5.54 5.50 -28.81
N THR A 164 4.22 5.38 -28.75
CA THR A 164 3.56 4.15 -28.37
C THR A 164 3.50 3.22 -29.58
N PHE A 165 4.13 2.06 -29.43
CA PHE A 165 4.08 0.95 -30.36
C PHE A 165 3.00 -0.05 -29.92
N ALA A 166 2.25 -0.56 -30.88
CA ALA A 166 1.22 -1.56 -30.64
C ALA A 166 1.13 -2.60 -31.75
N VAL A 167 0.99 -3.87 -31.35
CA VAL A 167 0.61 -4.99 -32.21
C VAL A 167 -0.71 -5.54 -31.70
N PHE A 168 -1.69 -5.60 -32.60
CA PHE A 168 -3.00 -6.18 -32.33
C PHE A 168 -3.30 -7.28 -33.34
N GLN A 169 -4.01 -8.30 -32.90
CA GLN A 169 -4.38 -9.43 -33.75
C GLN A 169 -5.90 -9.59 -33.78
N LYS A 170 -6.47 -9.72 -34.98
CA LYS A 170 -7.88 -10.01 -35.15
C LYS A 170 -8.13 -11.45 -34.69
N PRO A 171 -9.12 -11.71 -33.80
CA PRO A 171 -9.41 -13.08 -33.39
C PRO A 171 -9.72 -14.00 -34.57
N SER A 172 -9.45 -15.30 -34.42
CA SER A 172 -9.81 -16.30 -35.42
C SER A 172 -11.33 -16.43 -35.54
N SER A 173 -11.84 -16.79 -36.72
CA SER A 173 -13.25 -17.10 -36.97
C SER A 173 -13.38 -18.56 -37.37
N LYS A 174 -14.38 -19.27 -36.82
CA LYS A 174 -14.70 -20.66 -37.20
C LYS A 174 -15.23 -20.77 -38.64
N GLU A 175 -15.73 -19.67 -39.19
CA GLU A 175 -16.43 -19.65 -40.49
C GLU A 175 -15.50 -19.32 -41.68
N LEU A 176 -14.25 -18.89 -41.42
CA LEU A 176 -13.32 -18.42 -42.45
C LEU A 176 -12.03 -19.24 -42.41
N ILE A 177 -11.91 -20.13 -43.39
CA ILE A 177 -10.69 -20.90 -43.68
C ILE A 177 -9.69 -19.94 -44.35
N ASN A 178 -8.42 -19.97 -43.94
CA ASN A 178 -7.26 -19.12 -44.33
C ASN A 178 -6.84 -18.05 -43.31
N SER A 179 -6.37 -18.52 -42.15
CA SER A 179 -5.69 -17.72 -41.12
C SER A 179 -4.22 -17.49 -41.52
N PRO A 180 -3.76 -16.25 -41.80
CA PRO A 180 -2.38 -16.03 -42.25
C PRO A 180 -1.34 -16.24 -41.15
N PHE A 181 -1.75 -16.07 -39.88
CA PHE A 181 -0.85 -16.17 -38.74
C PHE A 181 -1.42 -17.05 -37.62
N PRO A 182 -0.55 -17.71 -36.84
CA PRO A 182 -0.95 -18.29 -35.57
C PRO A 182 -1.23 -17.18 -34.55
N GLU A 183 -1.79 -17.55 -33.39
CA GLU A 183 -1.99 -16.61 -32.30
C GLU A 183 -0.64 -16.12 -31.73
N PHE A 184 -0.42 -14.82 -31.75
CA PHE A 184 0.77 -14.21 -31.15
C PHE A 184 0.54 -13.90 -29.66
N ASN A 185 1.57 -14.12 -28.85
CA ASN A 185 1.58 -13.85 -27.40
C ASN A 185 2.93 -13.34 -26.87
N ASN A 186 3.91 -13.14 -27.74
CA ASN A 186 5.27 -12.71 -27.40
C ASN A 186 5.44 -11.20 -27.55
N LYS A 187 6.41 -10.61 -26.84
CA LYS A 187 6.78 -9.18 -26.86
C LYS A 187 8.11 -8.99 -27.60
N LYS A 188 8.10 -9.15 -28.92
CA LYS A 188 9.33 -9.23 -29.71
C LYS A 188 9.95 -7.86 -30.01
N VAL A 189 9.16 -6.78 -30.04
CA VAL A 189 9.68 -5.45 -30.39
C VAL A 189 10.21 -4.70 -29.18
N ALA A 190 9.49 -4.71 -28.05
CA ALA A 190 9.89 -3.96 -26.85
C ALA A 190 11.27 -4.37 -26.36
N GLU A 191 11.53 -5.68 -26.29
CA GLU A 191 12.82 -6.21 -25.89
C GLU A 191 13.92 -5.62 -26.77
N ARG A 192 13.81 -5.82 -28.07
CA ARG A 192 14.83 -5.37 -29.03
C ARG A 192 15.08 -3.88 -28.95
N VAL A 193 14.01 -3.07 -28.89
CA VAL A 193 14.13 -1.62 -28.80
C VAL A 193 14.95 -1.20 -27.59
N TYR A 194 14.67 -1.77 -26.41
CA TYR A 194 15.40 -1.39 -25.21
C TYR A 194 16.81 -1.99 -25.12
N LEU A 195 17.01 -3.24 -25.58
CA LEU A 195 18.35 -3.84 -25.63
C LEU A 195 19.27 -3.12 -26.62
N ASP A 196 18.75 -2.72 -27.78
CA ASP A 196 19.53 -1.96 -28.77
C ASP A 196 19.75 -0.52 -28.30
N ALA A 197 18.77 0.11 -27.65
CA ALA A 197 18.94 1.43 -27.03
C ALA A 197 20.08 1.46 -26.01
N VAL A 198 20.23 0.42 -25.18
CA VAL A 198 21.37 0.32 -24.25
C VAL A 198 22.71 0.27 -25.00
N LYS A 199 22.77 -0.37 -26.18
CA LYS A 199 24.00 -0.46 -26.98
C LYS A 199 24.31 0.83 -27.73
N THR A 200 23.30 1.48 -28.31
CA THR A 200 23.49 2.62 -29.23
C THR A 200 23.39 3.97 -28.52
N ALA A 201 22.69 4.05 -27.40
CA ALA A 201 22.48 5.26 -26.61
C ALA A 201 22.51 4.96 -25.10
N PRO A 202 23.65 4.53 -24.53
CA PRO A 202 23.78 4.09 -23.13
C PRO A 202 23.61 5.20 -22.08
N ASN A 203 23.24 6.42 -22.49
CA ASN A 203 23.24 7.61 -21.64
C ASN A 203 21.90 7.89 -20.92
N ASN A 204 20.94 6.97 -20.99
CA ASN A 204 19.68 7.09 -20.27
C ASN A 204 19.43 5.88 -19.34
N PRO A 205 19.32 6.08 -18.01
CA PRO A 205 19.09 4.99 -17.06
C PRO A 205 17.76 4.26 -17.29
N GLN A 206 16.78 4.89 -17.94
CA GLN A 206 15.49 4.30 -18.23
C GLN A 206 15.57 3.11 -19.19
N TYR A 207 16.52 3.12 -20.13
CA TYR A 207 16.70 2.01 -21.08
C TYR A 207 17.14 0.75 -20.36
N TYR A 208 18.09 0.87 -19.44
CA TYR A 208 18.56 -0.23 -18.61
C TYR A 208 17.43 -0.79 -17.76
N ALA A 209 16.68 0.07 -17.08
CA ALA A 209 15.59 -0.38 -16.22
C ALA A 209 14.47 -1.09 -16.99
N ASN A 210 14.11 -0.61 -18.19
CA ASN A 210 13.12 -1.25 -19.04
C ASN A 210 13.63 -2.58 -19.60
N ALA A 211 14.88 -2.64 -20.08
CA ALA A 211 15.52 -3.88 -20.50
C ALA A 211 15.55 -4.92 -19.37
N ILE A 212 15.93 -4.51 -18.15
CA ILE A 212 15.93 -5.36 -16.96
C ILE A 212 14.53 -5.91 -16.71
N ASN A 213 13.49 -5.06 -16.69
CA ASN A 213 12.13 -5.51 -16.42
C ASN A 213 11.62 -6.50 -17.46
N ILE A 214 11.91 -6.27 -18.75
CA ILE A 214 11.51 -7.18 -19.83
C ILE A 214 12.18 -8.55 -19.64
N LEU A 215 13.51 -8.56 -19.51
CA LEU A 215 14.27 -9.80 -19.32
C LEU A 215 13.84 -10.57 -18.06
N LYS A 216 13.57 -9.86 -16.96
CA LYS A 216 13.05 -10.49 -15.73
C LYS A 216 11.68 -11.12 -15.92
N ASN A 217 10.75 -10.40 -16.55
CA ASN A 217 9.40 -10.89 -16.80
C ASN A 217 9.39 -12.13 -17.70
N ASP A 218 10.38 -12.26 -18.58
CA ASP A 218 10.58 -13.43 -19.44
C ASP A 218 11.40 -14.55 -18.76
N GLY A 219 11.72 -14.42 -17.47
CA GLY A 219 12.47 -15.42 -16.69
C GLY A 219 13.98 -15.45 -16.97
N ARG A 220 14.51 -14.52 -17.77
CA ARG A 220 15.92 -14.45 -18.19
C ARG A 220 16.78 -13.67 -17.18
N LEU A 221 16.82 -14.16 -15.94
CA LEU A 221 17.48 -13.48 -14.82
C LEU A 221 19.00 -13.27 -15.00
N ASP A 222 19.70 -14.15 -15.71
CA ASP A 222 21.13 -13.98 -16.01
C ASP A 222 21.40 -12.79 -16.92
N GLU A 223 20.55 -12.58 -17.92
CA GLU A 223 20.68 -11.44 -18.81
C GLU A 223 20.24 -10.16 -18.12
N ALA A 224 19.13 -10.20 -17.37
CA ALA A 224 18.70 -9.07 -16.56
C ALA A 224 19.81 -8.61 -15.59
N LEU A 225 20.53 -9.54 -14.96
CA LEU A 225 21.66 -9.23 -14.08
C LEU A 225 22.78 -8.50 -14.83
N LYS A 226 23.13 -8.94 -16.04
CA LYS A 226 24.15 -8.26 -16.87
C LYS A 226 23.77 -6.81 -17.16
N TYR A 227 22.53 -6.56 -17.58
CA TYR A 227 22.05 -5.20 -17.84
C TYR A 227 21.93 -4.37 -16.57
N ALA A 228 21.56 -4.97 -15.43
CA ALA A 228 21.52 -4.28 -14.14
C ALA A 228 22.91 -3.84 -13.67
N ILE A 229 23.91 -4.71 -13.78
CA ILE A 229 25.32 -4.37 -13.48
C ILE A 229 25.80 -3.27 -14.44
N LEU A 230 25.54 -3.41 -15.74
CA LEU A 230 25.93 -2.40 -16.73
C LEU A 230 25.29 -1.04 -16.43
N GLY A 231 24.00 -1.03 -16.08
CA GLY A 231 23.27 0.19 -15.73
C GLY A 231 23.79 0.85 -14.46
N VAL A 232 24.07 0.08 -13.40
CA VAL A 232 24.65 0.65 -12.18
C VAL A 232 26.08 1.16 -12.41
N ASN A 233 26.87 0.50 -13.25
CA ASN A 233 28.20 0.99 -13.62
C ASN A 233 28.14 2.30 -14.42
N SER A 234 27.17 2.43 -15.34
CA SER A 234 26.94 3.66 -16.11
C SER A 234 26.33 4.79 -15.27
N PHE A 235 25.51 4.46 -14.27
CA PHE A 235 24.81 5.42 -13.41
C PHE A 235 24.96 5.06 -11.92
N PRO A 236 26.16 5.20 -11.35
CA PRO A 236 26.47 4.71 -10.00
C PRO A 236 25.67 5.36 -8.88
N HIS A 237 25.06 6.53 -9.11
CA HIS A 237 24.24 7.24 -8.14
C HIS A 237 22.72 7.11 -8.40
N ASN A 238 22.30 6.29 -9.37
CA ASN A 238 20.89 6.10 -9.66
C ASN A 238 20.25 5.07 -8.71
N ALA A 239 19.40 5.56 -7.80
CA ALA A 239 18.73 4.71 -6.80
C ALA A 239 17.81 3.65 -7.43
N TRP A 240 17.17 3.95 -8.56
CA TRP A 240 16.26 3.02 -9.21
C TRP A 240 17.00 1.82 -9.82
N LEU A 241 18.12 2.06 -10.50
CA LEU A 241 18.96 0.99 -11.03
C LEU A 241 19.60 0.14 -9.94
N ARG A 242 20.03 0.76 -8.82
CA ARG A 242 20.51 0.02 -7.64
C ARG A 242 19.43 -0.83 -7.00
N TYR A 243 18.20 -0.31 -6.89
CA TYR A 243 17.04 -1.11 -6.47
C TYR A 243 16.84 -2.31 -7.37
N LYS A 244 16.86 -2.12 -8.70
CA LYS A 244 16.66 -3.21 -9.67
C LYS A 244 17.75 -4.28 -9.59
N LEU A 245 19.01 -3.87 -9.43
CA LEU A 245 20.13 -4.80 -9.25
C LEU A 245 20.02 -5.59 -7.95
N ALA A 246 19.73 -4.92 -6.83
CA ALA A 246 19.50 -5.58 -5.54
C ALA A 246 18.30 -6.55 -5.56
N GLU A 247 17.21 -6.18 -6.23
CA GLU A 247 16.04 -7.03 -6.43
C GLU A 247 16.41 -8.33 -7.18
N ILE A 248 17.22 -8.24 -8.24
CA ILE A 248 17.73 -9.42 -8.97
C ILE A 248 18.61 -10.29 -8.08
N TYR A 249 19.53 -9.69 -7.31
CA TYR A 249 20.38 -10.46 -6.39
C TYR A 249 19.55 -11.21 -5.35
N VAL A 250 18.50 -10.59 -4.81
CA VAL A 250 17.57 -11.23 -3.86
C VAL A 250 16.79 -12.38 -4.52
N GLU A 251 16.26 -12.21 -5.73
CA GLU A 251 15.60 -13.28 -6.48
C GLU A 251 16.51 -14.49 -6.73
N ARG A 252 17.81 -14.22 -6.91
CA ARG A 252 18.86 -15.24 -7.06
C ARG A 252 19.42 -15.79 -5.75
N LYS A 253 18.91 -15.34 -4.59
CA LYS A 253 19.41 -15.67 -3.25
C LYS A 253 20.88 -15.28 -3.01
N GLN A 254 21.38 -14.29 -3.75
CA GLN A 254 22.73 -13.74 -3.65
C GLN A 254 22.74 -12.52 -2.71
N PHE A 255 22.38 -12.74 -1.44
CA PHE A 255 22.15 -11.65 -0.48
C PHE A 255 23.38 -10.78 -0.22
N SER A 256 24.58 -11.38 -0.14
CA SER A 256 25.85 -10.67 0.04
C SER A 256 26.09 -9.63 -1.06
N SER A 257 25.80 -9.97 -2.32
CA SER A 257 25.92 -9.05 -3.45
C SER A 257 24.92 -7.90 -3.40
N ALA A 258 23.80 -8.05 -2.68
CA ALA A 258 22.81 -6.99 -2.52
C ALA A 258 23.18 -5.97 -1.44
N VAL A 259 24.13 -6.27 -0.54
CA VAL A 259 24.46 -5.46 0.66
C VAL A 259 24.83 -4.02 0.29
N GLU A 260 25.76 -3.81 -0.64
CA GLU A 260 26.19 -2.46 -1.02
C GLU A 260 25.05 -1.62 -1.63
N HIS A 261 24.11 -2.25 -2.32
CA HIS A 261 23.00 -1.59 -2.96
C HIS A 261 21.93 -1.23 -1.93
N VAL A 262 21.62 -2.09 -0.96
CA VAL A 262 20.68 -1.74 0.11
C VAL A 262 21.23 -0.65 1.04
N ILE A 263 22.54 -0.63 1.29
CA ILE A 263 23.21 0.48 1.99
C ILE A 263 23.02 1.79 1.23
N PHE A 264 23.21 1.77 -0.09
CA PHE A 264 22.95 2.95 -0.91
C PHE A 264 21.49 3.41 -0.80
N LEU A 265 20.53 2.47 -0.86
CA LEU A 265 19.10 2.78 -0.76
C LEU A 265 18.71 3.34 0.61
N LEU A 266 19.33 2.87 1.70
CA LEU A 266 19.13 3.41 3.05
C LEU A 266 19.55 4.88 3.16
N ARG A 267 20.58 5.28 2.42
CA ARG A 267 21.09 6.66 2.38
C ARG A 267 20.38 7.54 1.36
N ALA A 268 19.51 6.96 0.52
CA ALA A 268 18.78 7.72 -0.48
C ALA A 268 17.71 8.60 0.18
N LYS A 269 17.53 9.83 -0.34
CA LYS A 269 16.59 10.83 0.22
C LYS A 269 15.14 10.34 0.30
N PHE A 270 14.75 9.42 -0.58
CA PHE A 270 13.38 8.90 -0.65
C PHE A 270 13.38 7.38 -0.49
N ILE A 271 12.99 6.91 0.69
CA ILE A 271 12.78 5.50 0.96
C ILE A 271 11.30 5.18 0.70
N ASN A 272 11.03 4.39 -0.34
CA ASN A 272 9.68 3.94 -0.67
C ASN A 272 9.39 2.54 -0.08
N PRO A 273 8.11 2.11 0.01
CA PRO A 273 7.74 0.82 0.60
C PRO A 273 8.43 -0.41 -0.02
N ASN A 274 8.71 -0.39 -1.32
CA ASN A 274 9.39 -1.52 -1.99
C ASN A 274 10.86 -1.60 -1.57
N SER A 275 11.53 -0.46 -1.47
CA SER A 275 12.90 -0.39 -0.94
C SER A 275 12.97 -0.91 0.50
N VAL A 276 12.00 -0.55 1.35
CA VAL A 276 11.94 -1.05 2.75
C VAL A 276 11.84 -2.58 2.79
N LYS A 277 10.93 -3.16 2.01
CA LYS A 277 10.79 -4.64 1.91
C LYS A 277 12.07 -5.31 1.42
N LEU A 278 12.72 -4.72 0.42
CA LEU A 278 13.98 -5.21 -0.12
C LEU A 278 15.11 -5.16 0.92
N ILE A 279 15.28 -4.01 1.58
CA ILE A 279 16.29 -3.82 2.63
C ILE A 279 16.05 -4.81 3.77
N ASN A 280 14.81 -4.96 4.24
CA ASN A 280 14.45 -5.93 5.27
C ASN A 280 14.73 -7.38 4.84
N THR A 281 14.51 -7.70 3.57
CA THR A 281 14.79 -9.04 3.03
C THR A 281 16.29 -9.33 3.00
N VAL A 282 17.12 -8.38 2.59
CA VAL A 282 18.59 -8.53 2.66
C VAL A 282 19.03 -8.60 4.12
N LEU A 283 18.59 -7.66 4.96
CA LEU A 283 18.93 -7.60 6.38
C LEU A 283 18.63 -8.91 7.12
N LYS A 284 17.50 -9.58 6.85
CA LYS A 284 17.18 -10.85 7.55
C LYS A 284 18.01 -12.02 7.04
N SER A 285 18.40 -12.01 5.77
CA SER A 285 19.00 -13.14 5.05
C SER A 285 20.53 -13.12 5.00
N THR A 286 21.18 -12.04 5.44
CA THR A 286 22.64 -11.92 5.53
C THR A 286 23.20 -12.43 6.86
N ASP A 287 24.52 -12.63 6.92
CA ASP A 287 25.20 -13.03 8.15
C ASP A 287 25.31 -11.88 9.18
N ALA A 288 25.85 -12.16 10.36
CA ALA A 288 25.96 -11.18 11.45
C ALA A 288 26.89 -10.01 11.10
N TYR A 289 27.96 -10.26 10.34
CA TYR A 289 28.91 -9.22 9.93
C TYR A 289 28.25 -8.27 8.94
N GLU A 290 27.64 -8.79 7.89
CA GLU A 290 26.90 -8.01 6.89
C GLU A 290 25.71 -7.25 7.50
N LYS A 291 24.99 -7.89 8.44
CA LYS A 291 23.93 -7.22 9.23
C LYS A 291 24.48 -5.99 9.94
N SER A 292 25.63 -6.13 10.62
CA SER A 292 26.26 -5.01 11.33
C SER A 292 26.65 -3.86 10.39
N ILE A 293 27.09 -4.18 9.16
CA ILE A 293 27.37 -3.16 8.15
C ILE A 293 26.07 -2.45 7.78
N ILE A 294 24.98 -3.16 7.46
CA ILE A 294 23.70 -2.54 7.09
C ILE A 294 23.16 -1.65 8.23
N THR A 295 23.16 -2.15 9.47
CA THR A 295 22.61 -1.41 10.61
C THR A 295 23.44 -0.17 10.96
N SER A 296 24.77 -0.21 10.76
CA SER A 296 25.63 0.97 10.92
C SER A 296 25.27 2.12 9.96
N GLN A 297 24.54 1.82 8.88
CA GLN A 297 24.13 2.78 7.84
C GLN A 297 22.70 3.31 8.01
N LEU A 298 22.01 2.93 9.09
CA LEU A 298 20.73 3.53 9.43
C LEU A 298 20.89 5.03 9.69
N PRO A 299 19.88 5.87 9.36
CA PRO A 299 19.94 7.30 9.60
C PRO A 299 20.31 7.65 11.05
N ASP A 300 21.15 8.67 11.23
CA ASP A 300 21.48 9.21 12.55
C ASP A 300 20.50 10.27 13.03
N ASP A 301 19.88 10.98 12.09
CA ASP A 301 18.81 11.93 12.36
C ASP A 301 17.57 11.20 12.91
N LEU A 302 17.01 11.72 14.00
CA LEU A 302 15.88 11.10 14.70
C LEU A 302 14.60 11.10 13.85
N GLN A 303 14.37 12.15 13.06
CA GLN A 303 13.18 12.23 12.24
C GLN A 303 13.23 11.20 11.11
N ALA A 304 14.35 11.12 10.39
CA ALA A 304 14.57 10.13 9.35
C ALA A 304 14.49 8.69 9.90
N LEU A 305 15.05 8.44 11.09
CA LEU A 305 15.00 7.13 11.73
C LEU A 305 13.57 6.73 12.14
N ARG A 306 12.78 7.65 12.72
CA ARG A 306 11.36 7.43 13.02
C ARG A 306 10.54 7.19 11.75
N GLN A 307 10.82 7.92 10.67
CA GLN A 307 10.18 7.69 9.38
C GLN A 307 10.50 6.29 8.86
N LEU A 308 11.76 5.85 8.88
CA LEU A 308 12.15 4.51 8.45
C LEU A 308 11.49 3.41 9.30
N ALA A 309 11.42 3.60 10.62
CA ALA A 309 10.73 2.69 11.52
C ALA A 309 9.22 2.58 11.18
N ASN A 310 8.56 3.71 10.93
CA ASN A 310 7.15 3.74 10.55
C ASN A 310 6.88 3.10 9.18
N HIS A 311 7.73 3.35 8.18
CA HIS A 311 7.61 2.65 6.90
C HIS A 311 7.82 1.14 7.07
N SER A 312 8.77 0.73 7.93
CA SER A 312 9.03 -0.68 8.23
C SER A 312 7.84 -1.35 8.89
N TRP A 313 7.15 -0.66 9.79
CA TRP A 313 5.87 -1.09 10.35
C TRP A 313 4.82 -1.31 9.25
N ASN A 314 4.57 -0.27 8.43
CA ASN A 314 3.54 -0.30 7.38
C ASN A 314 3.79 -1.37 6.30
N THR A 315 5.02 -1.84 6.15
CA THR A 315 5.39 -2.90 5.20
C THR A 315 5.64 -4.27 5.85
N ASN A 316 5.28 -4.46 7.13
CA ASN A 316 5.51 -5.68 7.90
C ASN A 316 6.99 -6.13 7.88
N SER A 317 7.90 -5.17 7.86
CA SER A 317 9.34 -5.35 7.72
C SER A 317 10.01 -5.36 9.09
N TYR A 318 9.68 -6.38 9.89
CA TYR A 318 9.95 -6.40 11.32
C TYR A 318 11.43 -6.45 11.71
N HIS A 319 12.31 -7.04 10.88
CA HIS A 319 13.75 -7.02 11.17
C HIS A 319 14.30 -5.59 11.05
N LEU A 320 13.87 -4.84 10.03
CA LEU A 320 14.27 -3.45 9.86
C LEU A 320 13.61 -2.55 10.92
N MET A 321 12.35 -2.81 11.27
CA MET A 321 11.65 -2.14 12.37
C MET A 321 12.41 -2.30 13.69
N GLN A 322 12.79 -3.53 14.04
CA GLN A 322 13.52 -3.83 15.27
C GLN A 322 14.82 -3.02 15.35
N VAL A 323 15.69 -3.08 14.33
CA VAL A 323 16.97 -2.36 14.38
C VAL A 323 16.81 -0.84 14.39
N CYS A 324 15.72 -0.30 13.81
CA CYS A 324 15.41 1.12 13.91
C CYS A 324 15.00 1.50 15.35
N TYR A 325 14.14 0.69 16.00
CA TYR A 325 13.71 0.97 17.36
C TYR A 325 14.77 0.66 18.42
N GLU A 326 15.70 -0.28 18.16
CA GLU A 326 16.91 -0.46 18.97
C GLU A 326 17.74 0.82 18.97
N LYS A 327 18.06 1.34 17.78
CA LYS A 327 18.81 2.60 17.64
C LYS A 327 18.07 3.81 18.23
N LEU A 328 16.73 3.85 18.15
CA LEU A 328 15.92 4.90 18.81
C LEU A 328 15.95 4.77 20.33
N ALA A 329 15.81 3.56 20.88
CA ALA A 329 15.85 3.32 22.32
C ALA A 329 17.23 3.60 22.92
N GLU A 330 18.31 3.34 22.17
CA GLU A 330 19.68 3.73 22.55
C GLU A 330 19.87 5.25 22.58
N LYS A 331 19.37 5.97 21.56
CA LYS A 331 19.47 7.43 21.49
C LYS A 331 18.54 8.14 22.46
N LEU A 332 17.41 7.53 22.80
CA LEU A 332 16.37 8.09 23.67
C LEU A 332 15.97 7.05 24.73
N PRO A 333 16.82 6.77 25.74
CA PRO A 333 16.56 5.74 26.75
C PRO A 333 15.28 5.97 27.57
N GLU A 334 14.78 7.20 27.60
CA GLU A 334 13.57 7.57 28.33
C GLU A 334 12.30 7.58 27.46
N ASP A 335 12.42 7.36 26.14
CA ASP A 335 11.28 7.34 25.21
C ASP A 335 10.54 6.00 25.29
N ILE A 336 9.52 5.97 26.13
CA ILE A 336 8.65 4.79 26.36
C ILE A 336 8.05 4.29 25.05
N HIS A 337 7.63 5.19 24.14
CA HIS A 337 6.99 4.77 22.88
C HIS A 337 7.95 3.92 22.04
N SER A 338 9.21 4.36 21.89
CA SER A 338 10.22 3.60 21.16
C SER A 338 10.49 2.22 21.79
N LYS A 339 10.48 2.14 23.13
CA LYS A 339 10.62 0.84 23.84
C LYS A 339 9.42 -0.08 23.61
N VAL A 340 8.19 0.44 23.65
CA VAL A 340 6.98 -0.35 23.35
C VAL A 340 7.04 -0.90 21.94
N MET A 341 7.37 -0.05 20.95
CA MET A 341 7.49 -0.48 19.56
C MET A 341 8.65 -1.47 19.35
N LEU A 342 9.75 -1.34 20.09
CA LEU A 342 10.82 -2.34 20.12
C LEU A 342 10.31 -3.68 20.65
N GLY A 343 9.61 -3.68 21.78
CA GLY A 343 8.98 -4.88 22.33
C GLY A 343 8.05 -5.55 21.31
N LEU A 344 7.17 -4.78 20.68
CA LEU A 344 6.27 -5.29 19.64
C LEU A 344 7.03 -5.88 18.43
N SER A 345 8.20 -5.34 18.07
CA SER A 345 9.05 -5.95 17.04
C SER A 345 9.60 -7.32 17.47
N TYR A 346 9.94 -7.50 18.76
CA TYR A 346 10.37 -8.80 19.29
C TYR A 346 9.23 -9.82 19.28
N TRP A 347 8.00 -9.41 19.62
CA TRP A 347 6.82 -10.24 19.47
C TRP A 347 6.64 -10.71 18.02
N ALA A 348 6.68 -9.77 17.06
CA ALA A 348 6.50 -10.06 15.64
C ALA A 348 7.56 -11.02 15.06
N LEU A 349 8.75 -11.03 15.66
CA LEU A 349 9.88 -11.89 15.29
C LEU A 349 9.96 -13.18 16.11
N GLY A 350 8.99 -13.46 17.00
CA GLY A 350 8.97 -14.65 17.84
C GLY A 350 10.06 -14.68 18.93
N ARG A 351 10.59 -13.53 19.34
CA ARG A 351 11.66 -13.42 20.34
C ARG A 351 11.08 -13.20 21.74
N GLU A 352 10.50 -14.26 22.29
CA GLU A 352 9.71 -14.20 23.52
C GLU A 352 10.49 -13.67 24.73
N GLU A 353 11.72 -14.13 24.96
CA GLU A 353 12.53 -13.66 26.11
C GLU A 353 12.78 -12.15 26.06
N ALA A 354 13.21 -11.64 24.90
CA ALA A 354 13.46 -10.22 24.69
C ALA A 354 12.16 -9.40 24.83
N PHE A 355 11.06 -9.89 24.26
CA PHE A 355 9.74 -9.28 24.41
C PHE A 355 9.33 -9.13 25.87
N ARG A 356 9.35 -10.23 26.65
CA ARG A 356 8.96 -10.23 28.07
C ARG A 356 9.85 -9.32 28.90
N LYS A 357 11.16 -9.37 28.67
CA LYS A 357 12.13 -8.50 29.33
C LYS A 357 11.84 -7.02 29.07
N THR A 358 11.66 -6.65 27.80
CA THR A 358 11.39 -5.26 27.41
C THR A 358 10.11 -4.71 28.04
N PHE A 359 9.00 -5.46 28.00
CA PHE A 359 7.74 -4.99 28.59
C PHE A 359 7.79 -4.87 30.13
N LYS A 360 8.53 -5.78 30.79
CA LYS A 360 8.80 -5.69 32.23
C LYS A 360 9.60 -4.43 32.58
N GLU A 361 10.67 -4.14 31.83
CA GLU A 361 11.48 -2.94 32.04
C GLU A 361 10.68 -1.65 31.81
N ILE A 362 9.75 -1.65 30.85
CA ILE A 362 8.88 -0.49 30.58
C ILE A 362 7.97 -0.20 31.76
N ILE A 363 7.26 -1.21 32.30
CA ILE A 363 6.33 -1.00 33.40
C ILE A 363 7.09 -0.61 34.68
N GLU A 364 8.23 -1.23 34.97
CA GLU A 364 9.10 -0.87 36.11
C GLU A 364 9.58 0.58 36.00
N LEU A 365 10.03 1.01 34.82
CA LEU A 365 10.45 2.40 34.57
C LEU A 365 9.31 3.40 34.80
N LYS A 366 8.10 3.10 34.32
CA LYS A 366 6.93 3.97 34.52
C LYS A 366 6.58 4.12 36.00
N LEU A 367 6.58 3.00 36.74
CA LEU A 367 6.30 2.98 38.17
C LEU A 367 7.38 3.75 38.97
N GLN A 368 8.67 3.53 38.65
CA GLN A 368 9.77 4.25 39.30
C GLN A 368 9.72 5.76 39.08
N LYS A 369 9.27 6.20 37.90
CA LYS A 369 9.08 7.62 37.58
C LYS A 369 7.80 8.23 38.16
N GLY A 370 6.94 7.44 38.79
CA GLY A 370 5.65 7.91 39.28
C GLY A 370 4.70 8.37 38.16
N ILE A 371 4.85 7.82 36.95
CA ILE A 371 3.93 8.10 35.85
C ILE A 371 2.61 7.41 36.17
N LEU A 372 1.55 8.18 36.43
CA LEU A 372 0.22 7.66 36.67
C LEU A 372 -0.64 7.81 35.42
N GLU A 373 -0.93 6.70 34.75
CA GLU A 373 -1.76 6.60 33.54
C GLU A 373 -2.57 5.29 33.61
N ARG A 374 -3.45 4.99 32.64
CA ARG A 374 -4.29 3.79 32.70
C ARG A 374 -3.50 2.51 32.97
N THR A 375 -2.36 2.35 32.29
CA THR A 375 -1.45 1.19 32.44
C THR A 375 -0.92 1.05 33.86
N THR A 376 -0.39 2.11 34.46
CA THR A 376 0.19 2.04 35.81
C THR A 376 -0.86 2.03 36.90
N ILE A 377 -2.03 2.64 36.68
CA ILE A 377 -3.19 2.49 37.57
C ILE A 377 -3.59 1.02 37.69
N ILE A 378 -3.76 0.33 36.56
CA ILE A 378 -4.07 -1.11 36.53
C ILE A 378 -3.00 -1.91 37.26
N GLN A 379 -1.71 -1.65 36.96
CA GLN A 379 -0.63 -2.39 37.62
C GLN A 379 -0.53 -2.10 39.12
N HIS A 380 -0.77 -0.88 39.57
CA HIS A 380 -0.81 -0.54 41.00
C HIS A 380 -1.93 -1.30 41.71
N LEU A 381 -3.12 -1.38 41.11
CA LEU A 381 -4.25 -2.12 41.65
C LEU A 381 -3.95 -3.63 41.72
N ILE A 382 -3.36 -4.19 40.66
CA ILE A 382 -2.91 -5.60 40.65
C ILE A 382 -1.92 -5.86 41.78
N ASN A 383 -0.88 -5.03 41.88
CA ASN A 383 0.18 -5.20 42.88
C ASN A 383 -0.36 -5.06 44.32
N LYS A 384 -1.31 -4.14 44.55
CA LYS A 384 -1.86 -3.86 45.87
C LYS A 384 -2.84 -4.95 46.33
N PHE A 385 -3.75 -5.36 45.45
CA PHE A 385 -4.87 -6.24 45.82
C PHE A 385 -4.66 -7.71 45.41
N GLY A 386 -3.57 -8.01 44.70
CA GLY A 386 -3.27 -9.36 44.24
C GLY A 386 -4.24 -9.85 43.16
N PHE A 387 -4.74 -8.95 42.32
CA PHE A 387 -5.66 -9.27 41.22
C PHE A 387 -5.00 -10.20 40.21
N LYS A 388 -5.76 -11.17 39.70
CA LYS A 388 -5.23 -12.27 38.89
C LYS A 388 -5.80 -12.29 37.48
N THR A 389 -7.11 -12.06 37.34
CA THR A 389 -7.79 -12.10 36.04
C THR A 389 -7.99 -10.68 35.51
N TYR A 390 -7.27 -10.35 34.44
CA TYR A 390 -7.35 -9.08 33.71
C TYR A 390 -8.12 -9.24 32.40
N LEU A 391 -9.07 -8.34 32.13
CA LEU A 391 -9.74 -8.20 30.84
C LEU A 391 -9.45 -6.83 30.24
N GLU A 392 -9.09 -6.78 28.95
CA GLU A 392 -8.96 -5.54 28.17
C GLU A 392 -9.92 -5.58 26.99
N ILE A 393 -10.78 -4.57 26.88
CA ILE A 393 -11.67 -4.34 25.75
C ILE A 393 -11.12 -3.16 24.95
N GLY A 394 -10.86 -3.38 23.66
CA GLY A 394 -10.24 -2.38 22.78
C GLY A 394 -8.71 -2.46 22.74
N VAL A 395 -8.17 -3.67 22.62
CA VAL A 395 -6.73 -3.94 22.71
C VAL A 395 -5.93 -3.38 21.53
N GLU A 396 -6.53 -3.35 20.34
CA GLU A 396 -5.92 -2.89 19.08
C GLU A 396 -4.50 -3.46 18.82
N MET A 397 -3.44 -2.69 19.15
CA MET A 397 -2.02 -3.04 18.98
C MET A 397 -1.41 -3.77 20.19
N GLY A 398 -2.14 -3.90 21.29
CA GLY A 398 -1.67 -4.51 22.54
C GLY A 398 -0.71 -3.63 23.35
N MET A 399 -0.66 -2.32 23.07
CA MET A 399 0.29 -1.42 23.75
C MET A 399 0.09 -1.43 25.27
N ASN A 400 -1.15 -1.35 25.75
CA ASN A 400 -1.45 -1.47 27.18
C ASN A 400 -1.38 -2.94 27.64
N PHE A 401 -2.12 -3.83 26.96
CA PHE A 401 -2.24 -5.25 27.29
C PHE A 401 -0.92 -5.97 27.59
N PHE A 402 0.12 -5.71 26.81
CA PHE A 402 1.41 -6.39 26.98
C PHE A 402 2.27 -5.85 28.13
N GLN A 403 1.98 -4.63 28.61
CA GLN A 403 2.66 -4.05 29.78
C GLN A 403 2.10 -4.57 31.10
N ILE A 404 0.84 -5.01 31.11
CA ILE A 404 0.18 -5.51 32.33
C ILE A 404 0.73 -6.90 32.67
N ASP A 405 1.18 -7.05 33.91
CA ASP A 405 1.56 -8.32 34.53
C ASP A 405 0.42 -8.82 35.42
N ALA A 406 -0.29 -9.82 34.93
CA ALA A 406 -1.36 -10.53 35.63
C ALA A 406 -1.28 -12.03 35.33
N GLU A 407 -1.88 -12.85 36.21
CA GLU A 407 -1.84 -14.32 36.09
C GLU A 407 -2.54 -14.81 34.82
N LEU A 408 -3.70 -14.22 34.50
CA LEU A 408 -4.48 -14.46 33.30
C LEU A 408 -4.95 -13.14 32.70
N LYS A 409 -4.73 -12.97 31.39
CA LYS A 409 -5.11 -11.80 30.62
C LYS A 409 -5.99 -12.20 29.44
N LEU A 410 -7.12 -11.51 29.29
CA LEU A 410 -8.10 -11.72 28.24
C LEU A 410 -8.15 -10.45 27.39
N ALA A 411 -7.85 -10.57 26.10
CA ALA A 411 -7.82 -9.49 25.13
C ALA A 411 -9.04 -9.59 24.22
N VAL A 412 -9.86 -8.53 24.14
CA VAL A 412 -11.05 -8.48 23.28
C VAL A 412 -10.93 -7.31 22.31
N ASP A 413 -10.95 -7.61 21.03
CA ASP A 413 -10.93 -6.61 19.97
C ASP A 413 -11.53 -7.17 18.67
N PRO A 414 -12.40 -6.45 17.95
CA PRO A 414 -12.93 -6.94 16.67
C PRO A 414 -11.85 -7.11 15.60
N LYS A 415 -10.72 -6.42 15.71
CA LYS A 415 -9.60 -6.48 14.77
C LYS A 415 -8.27 -6.07 15.43
N PHE A 416 -7.55 -7.05 15.95
CA PHE A 416 -6.16 -6.87 16.36
C PHE A 416 -5.27 -6.38 15.21
N VAL A 417 -4.39 -5.43 15.52
CA VAL A 417 -3.31 -4.94 14.65
C VAL A 417 -1.94 -5.13 15.30
N ILE A 418 -1.82 -6.16 16.14
CA ILE A 418 -0.56 -6.61 16.76
C ILE A 418 0.39 -7.11 15.66
N PRO A 419 1.64 -6.62 15.59
CA PRO A 419 2.56 -7.00 14.51
C PRO A 419 2.97 -8.48 14.65
N GLY A 420 2.95 -9.22 13.54
CA GLY A 420 3.16 -10.67 13.55
C GLY A 420 1.93 -11.48 14.01
N GLY A 421 0.82 -10.83 14.35
CA GLY A 421 -0.45 -11.48 14.71
C GLY A 421 -0.59 -11.81 16.19
N VAL A 422 -1.71 -12.47 16.52
CA VAL A 422 -2.03 -12.91 17.88
C VAL A 422 -1.61 -14.35 18.11
N LYS A 423 -1.24 -14.68 19.35
CA LYS A 423 -0.87 -16.03 19.75
C LYS A 423 -1.29 -16.27 21.19
N ASP A 424 -2.25 -17.17 21.39
CA ASP A 424 -2.66 -17.58 22.72
C ASP A 424 -1.52 -18.26 23.46
N THR A 425 -1.47 -18.03 24.77
CA THR A 425 -0.62 -18.73 25.73
C THR A 425 -1.48 -19.22 26.90
N GLU A 426 -0.86 -19.80 27.92
CA GLU A 426 -1.55 -20.11 29.17
C GLU A 426 -1.98 -18.84 29.93
N LYS A 427 -1.23 -17.74 29.77
CA LYS A 427 -1.47 -16.46 30.46
C LYS A 427 -2.25 -15.44 29.64
N GLU A 428 -2.28 -15.57 28.31
CA GLU A 428 -2.81 -14.55 27.40
C GLU A 428 -3.76 -15.22 26.41
N LYS A 429 -5.01 -14.77 26.37
CA LYS A 429 -6.05 -15.24 25.45
C LYS A 429 -6.56 -14.09 24.60
N PHE A 430 -6.62 -14.28 23.28
CA PHE A 430 -7.05 -13.26 22.32
C PHE A 430 -8.38 -13.64 21.68
N PHE A 431 -9.38 -12.76 21.80
CA PHE A 431 -10.72 -12.94 21.28
C PHE A 431 -10.98 -11.91 20.18
N THR A 432 -10.86 -12.33 18.92
CA THR A 432 -11.09 -11.48 17.75
C THR A 432 -12.58 -11.34 17.48
N MET A 433 -13.26 -10.50 18.26
CA MET A 433 -14.70 -10.29 18.24
C MET A 433 -15.08 -8.98 18.95
N THR A 434 -16.32 -8.56 18.82
CA THR A 434 -16.86 -7.43 19.60
C THR A 434 -17.03 -7.82 21.08
N SER A 435 -17.04 -6.83 21.98
CA SER A 435 -17.35 -7.07 23.40
C SER A 435 -18.76 -7.63 23.60
N ASP A 436 -19.73 -7.23 22.77
CA ASP A 436 -21.09 -7.77 22.81
C ASP A 436 -21.11 -9.28 22.51
N GLU A 437 -20.39 -9.72 21.46
CA GLU A 437 -20.26 -11.15 21.14
C GLU A 437 -19.54 -11.93 22.24
N PHE A 438 -18.48 -11.33 22.80
CA PHE A 438 -17.71 -11.91 23.89
C PHE A 438 -18.56 -12.16 25.14
N PHE A 439 -19.40 -11.19 25.53
CA PHE A 439 -20.28 -11.34 26.69
C PHE A 439 -21.57 -12.13 26.39
N ALA A 440 -21.98 -12.24 25.13
CA ALA A 440 -23.05 -13.16 24.75
C ALA A 440 -22.64 -14.63 24.94
N ASN A 441 -21.35 -14.95 24.74
CA ASN A 441 -20.78 -16.28 24.93
C ASN A 441 -19.47 -16.21 25.73
N PRO A 442 -19.54 -15.93 27.05
CA PRO A 442 -18.35 -15.69 27.87
C PRO A 442 -17.46 -16.94 27.92
N PRO A 443 -16.12 -16.78 27.83
CA PRO A 443 -15.20 -17.89 27.91
C PRO A 443 -15.24 -18.53 29.30
N LYS A 444 -14.88 -19.82 29.36
CA LYS A 444 -14.91 -20.64 30.58
C LYS A 444 -14.12 -20.00 31.72
N GLU A 445 -13.00 -19.36 31.40
CA GLU A 445 -12.13 -18.69 32.35
C GLU A 445 -12.86 -17.61 33.16
N ILE A 446 -13.74 -16.83 32.52
CA ILE A 446 -14.54 -15.80 33.21
C ILE A 446 -15.63 -16.44 34.07
N LEU A 447 -16.25 -17.51 33.56
CA LEU A 447 -17.30 -18.23 34.30
C LEU A 447 -16.75 -18.89 35.57
N GLU A 448 -15.51 -19.36 35.55
CA GLU A 448 -14.88 -20.04 36.68
C GLU A 448 -14.14 -19.11 37.64
N ARG A 449 -13.45 -18.09 37.12
CA ARG A 449 -12.55 -17.23 37.91
C ARG A 449 -13.14 -15.85 38.22
N GLY A 450 -14.14 -15.41 37.47
CA GLY A 450 -14.58 -14.02 37.46
C GLY A 450 -13.50 -13.06 36.96
N LEU A 451 -13.79 -11.76 37.05
CA LEU A 451 -12.90 -10.67 36.66
C LEU A 451 -12.45 -9.90 37.91
N ASP A 452 -11.14 -9.68 38.05
CA ASP A 452 -10.59 -8.86 39.14
C ASP A 452 -10.33 -7.42 38.70
N ILE A 453 -9.82 -7.25 37.47
CA ILE A 453 -9.45 -5.95 36.93
C ILE A 453 -9.82 -5.91 35.44
N VAL A 454 -10.46 -4.82 35.04
CA VAL A 454 -10.92 -4.66 33.64
C VAL A 454 -10.47 -3.31 33.13
N LEU A 455 -10.00 -3.23 31.89
CA LEU A 455 -9.85 -1.99 31.14
C LEU A 455 -10.90 -1.93 30.02
N ILE A 456 -11.63 -0.82 29.96
CA ILE A 456 -12.55 -0.50 28.86
C ILE A 456 -11.97 0.71 28.11
N ASP A 457 -11.48 0.46 26.90
CA ASP A 457 -10.80 1.41 26.00
C ASP A 457 -11.22 1.13 24.53
N GLY A 458 -12.53 0.92 24.32
CA GLY A 458 -13.11 0.33 23.09
C GLY A 458 -13.68 1.33 22.07
N LEU A 459 -15.01 1.31 21.85
CA LEU A 459 -15.66 2.07 20.75
C LEU A 459 -15.83 3.58 21.02
N HIS A 460 -15.47 4.05 22.22
CA HIS A 460 -15.52 5.45 22.70
C HIS A 460 -16.91 6.13 22.61
N THR A 461 -17.97 5.35 22.45
CA THR A 461 -19.36 5.86 22.53
C THR A 461 -19.95 5.62 23.90
N TYR A 462 -20.78 6.54 24.36
CA TYR A 462 -21.55 6.45 25.59
C TYR A 462 -22.34 5.14 25.67
N GLU A 463 -23.14 4.81 24.64
CA GLU A 463 -23.98 3.62 24.66
C GLU A 463 -23.17 2.32 24.73
N GLN A 464 -22.06 2.22 24.00
CA GLN A 464 -21.25 1.00 24.03
C GLN A 464 -20.46 0.89 25.34
N SER A 465 -19.78 1.96 25.77
CA SER A 465 -18.99 1.93 27.00
C SER A 465 -19.85 1.65 28.25
N LEU A 466 -21.09 2.16 28.30
CA LEU A 466 -22.04 1.80 29.36
C LEU A 466 -22.43 0.32 29.32
N ARG A 467 -22.71 -0.24 28.13
CA ARG A 467 -22.98 -1.67 27.98
C ARG A 467 -21.80 -2.53 28.41
N ASP A 468 -20.58 -2.13 28.03
CA ASP A 468 -19.36 -2.84 28.41
C ASP A 468 -19.19 -2.86 29.93
N VAL A 469 -19.42 -1.72 30.63
CA VAL A 469 -19.40 -1.68 32.10
C VAL A 469 -20.44 -2.62 32.69
N GLU A 470 -21.70 -2.54 32.25
CA GLU A 470 -22.79 -3.37 32.79
C GLU A 470 -22.56 -4.86 32.54
N ASN A 471 -21.96 -5.23 31.40
CA ASN A 471 -21.58 -6.61 31.11
C ASN A 471 -20.43 -7.08 32.00
N CYS A 472 -19.39 -6.25 32.19
CA CYS A 472 -18.27 -6.57 33.07
C CYS A 472 -18.75 -6.76 34.52
N LEU A 473 -19.66 -5.92 35.01
CA LEU A 473 -20.20 -6.01 36.37
C LEU A 473 -20.88 -7.35 36.68
N LYS A 474 -21.41 -8.06 35.67
CA LYS A 474 -22.01 -9.39 35.86
C LYS A 474 -20.98 -10.44 36.30
N TYR A 475 -19.72 -10.26 35.90
CA TYR A 475 -18.63 -11.21 36.14
C TYR A 475 -17.54 -10.63 37.06
N LEU A 476 -17.66 -9.37 37.47
CA LEU A 476 -16.72 -8.70 38.36
C LEU A 476 -16.80 -9.29 39.76
N ASN A 477 -15.66 -9.75 40.27
CA ASN A 477 -15.49 -10.24 41.62
C ASN A 477 -15.82 -9.13 42.65
N PRO A 478 -16.18 -9.47 43.92
CA PRO A 478 -16.64 -8.49 44.90
C PRO A 478 -15.71 -7.27 45.10
N ASN A 479 -14.40 -7.50 45.05
CA ASN A 479 -13.37 -6.45 45.19
C ASN A 479 -12.81 -5.98 43.85
N GLY A 480 -13.35 -6.45 42.73
CA GLY A 480 -12.83 -6.13 41.42
C GLY A 480 -13.06 -4.66 41.05
N VAL A 481 -12.25 -4.18 40.11
CA VAL A 481 -12.28 -2.80 39.63
C VAL A 481 -12.38 -2.78 38.12
N ILE A 482 -13.26 -1.93 37.59
CA ILE A 482 -13.31 -1.57 36.18
C ILE A 482 -12.63 -0.22 36.03
N VAL A 483 -11.63 -0.17 35.15
CA VAL A 483 -10.89 1.01 34.74
C VAL A 483 -11.43 1.43 33.37
N MET A 484 -11.84 2.69 33.24
CA MET A 484 -12.32 3.26 31.99
C MET A 484 -11.33 4.32 31.52
N HIS A 485 -10.97 4.30 30.24
CA HIS A 485 -10.16 5.37 29.64
C HIS A 485 -11.06 6.47 29.03
N ASP A 486 -10.45 7.58 28.60
CA ASP A 486 -11.13 8.62 27.82
C ASP A 486 -12.34 9.30 28.50
N CYS A 487 -12.33 9.37 29.83
CA CYS A 487 -13.44 9.93 30.62
C CYS A 487 -13.42 11.47 30.76
N LEU A 488 -12.40 12.16 30.27
CA LEU A 488 -12.19 13.61 30.45
C LEU A 488 -11.76 14.29 29.13
N PRO A 489 -12.70 14.54 28.19
CA PRO A 489 -12.39 15.32 26.99
C PRO A 489 -11.95 16.75 27.32
N ASP A 490 -11.01 17.28 26.53
CA ASP A 490 -10.46 18.64 26.69
C ASP A 490 -11.10 19.67 25.75
N SER A 491 -11.90 19.24 24.77
CA SER A 491 -12.51 20.12 23.78
C SER A 491 -13.77 19.50 23.16
N PRO A 492 -14.62 20.31 22.49
CA PRO A 492 -15.74 19.79 21.70
C PRO A 492 -15.29 18.80 20.62
N ALA A 493 -14.14 19.05 19.98
CA ALA A 493 -13.61 18.20 18.91
C ALA A 493 -13.25 16.80 19.42
N THR A 494 -12.57 16.74 20.57
CA THR A 494 -12.17 15.50 21.24
C THR A 494 -13.38 14.69 21.72
N ALA A 495 -14.46 15.40 22.11
CA ALA A 495 -15.70 14.82 22.62
C ALA A 495 -16.74 14.44 21.55
N MET A 496 -16.40 14.53 20.26
CA MET A 496 -17.34 14.21 19.17
C MET A 496 -17.78 12.74 19.23
N PRO A 497 -19.05 12.40 18.93
CA PRO A 497 -19.54 11.01 19.03
C PRO A 497 -18.80 10.00 18.15
N THR A 498 -18.21 10.46 17.04
CA THR A 498 -17.44 9.60 16.12
C THR A 498 -16.09 10.21 15.76
N LEU A 499 -15.10 9.36 15.51
CA LEU A 499 -13.77 9.77 15.04
C LEU A 499 -13.84 10.50 13.68
N GLU A 500 -14.80 10.15 12.82
CA GLU A 500 -14.98 10.83 11.53
C GLU A 500 -15.43 12.28 11.72
N GLU A 501 -16.39 12.53 12.61
CA GLU A 501 -16.83 13.88 12.95
C GLU A 501 -15.73 14.67 13.65
N ALA A 502 -14.99 14.03 14.56
CA ALA A 502 -13.82 14.62 15.19
C ALA A 502 -12.81 15.11 14.14
N ARG A 503 -12.43 14.25 13.17
CA ARG A 503 -11.48 14.61 12.09
C ARG A 503 -11.95 15.76 11.19
N LYS A 504 -13.26 15.95 11.04
CA LYS A 504 -13.83 17.07 10.27
C LYS A 504 -13.88 18.38 11.06
N HIS A 505 -13.73 18.31 12.39
CA HIS A 505 -13.77 19.48 13.24
C HIS A 505 -12.48 20.33 13.09
N PRO A 506 -12.58 21.66 12.94
CA PRO A 506 -11.41 22.52 12.72
C PRO A 506 -10.38 22.46 13.85
N ASP A 507 -10.83 22.24 15.08
CA ASP A 507 -9.97 22.20 16.28
C ASP A 507 -9.41 20.81 16.61
N PHE A 508 -9.59 19.80 15.74
CA PHE A 508 -9.12 18.44 16.03
C PHE A 508 -7.60 18.32 15.97
N LYS A 509 -6.99 17.95 17.09
CA LYS A 509 -5.53 17.85 17.26
C LYS A 509 -4.98 16.42 17.17
N GLY A 510 -5.81 15.45 16.81
CA GLY A 510 -5.40 14.05 16.62
C GLY A 510 -5.80 13.08 17.75
N ASN A 511 -6.26 13.57 18.91
CA ASN A 511 -6.75 12.72 20.00
C ASN A 511 -8.27 12.76 20.06
N TRP A 512 -8.91 11.62 20.34
CA TRP A 512 -10.35 11.46 20.35
C TRP A 512 -10.79 10.56 21.50
N THR A 513 -11.58 11.11 22.42
CA THR A 513 -12.11 10.39 23.60
C THR A 513 -13.56 9.95 23.42
N GLY A 514 -14.23 10.46 22.38
CA GLY A 514 -15.66 10.31 22.21
C GLY A 514 -16.47 10.87 23.37
N ASP A 515 -17.63 10.30 23.64
CA ASP A 515 -18.53 10.76 24.70
C ASP A 515 -18.63 9.81 25.91
N VAL A 516 -17.54 9.06 26.17
CA VAL A 516 -17.41 8.11 27.29
C VAL A 516 -17.64 8.77 28.66
N TYR A 517 -17.32 10.06 28.82
CA TYR A 517 -17.60 10.81 30.05
C TYR A 517 -19.08 10.73 30.49
N LYS A 518 -20.02 10.56 29.54
CA LYS A 518 -21.45 10.38 29.84
C LYS A 518 -21.72 9.07 30.57
N THR A 519 -20.92 8.03 30.35
CA THR A 519 -21.02 6.75 31.07
C THR A 519 -20.72 6.92 32.54
N ILE A 520 -19.68 7.69 32.90
CA ILE A 520 -19.37 8.03 34.29
C ILE A 520 -20.55 8.74 34.96
N ILE A 521 -21.10 9.76 34.28
CA ILE A 521 -22.24 10.53 34.77
C ILE A 521 -23.47 9.64 34.94
N HIS A 522 -23.73 8.75 33.98
CA HIS A 522 -24.82 7.80 34.04
C HIS A 522 -24.73 6.90 35.28
N LEU A 523 -23.60 6.24 35.48
CA LEU A 523 -23.41 5.34 36.61
C LEU A 523 -23.62 6.07 37.94
N ARG A 524 -23.10 7.30 38.08
CA ARG A 524 -23.27 8.12 39.28
C ARG A 524 -24.69 8.63 39.51
N ALA A 525 -25.51 8.70 38.46
CA ALA A 525 -26.91 9.09 38.57
C ALA A 525 -27.82 7.90 38.89
N THR A 526 -27.53 6.72 38.35
CA THR A 526 -28.47 5.59 38.34
C THR A 526 -28.09 4.43 39.26
N ARG A 527 -26.81 4.28 39.64
CA ARG A 527 -26.33 3.15 40.44
C ARG A 527 -26.14 3.54 41.90
N GLU A 528 -26.74 2.76 42.79
CA GLU A 528 -26.65 2.94 44.26
C GLU A 528 -25.66 1.98 44.90
N ASP A 529 -25.12 1.05 44.12
CA ASP A 529 -24.25 -0.04 44.53
C ASP A 529 -22.82 0.10 44.00
N LEU A 530 -22.49 1.23 43.36
CA LEU A 530 -21.18 1.49 42.78
C LEU A 530 -20.54 2.76 43.34
N PHE A 531 -19.24 2.65 43.66
CA PHE A 531 -18.35 3.79 43.76
C PHE A 531 -17.80 4.12 42.37
N VAL A 532 -17.86 5.39 41.98
CA VAL A 532 -17.38 5.88 40.69
C VAL A 532 -16.64 7.20 40.87
N ALA A 533 -15.40 7.27 40.36
CA ALA A 533 -14.58 8.48 40.34
C ALA A 533 -13.68 8.50 39.10
N VAL A 534 -13.24 9.69 38.68
CA VAL A 534 -12.28 9.83 37.57
C VAL A 534 -10.99 10.45 38.09
N VAL A 535 -9.85 9.82 37.82
CA VAL A 535 -8.54 10.41 38.10
C VAL A 535 -8.17 11.33 36.94
N ASN A 536 -7.80 12.57 37.25
CA ASN A 536 -7.37 13.58 36.28
C ASN A 536 -5.96 13.29 35.75
N THR A 537 -5.85 12.26 34.92
CA THR A 537 -4.64 11.86 34.19
C THR A 537 -5.05 11.11 32.91
N ASP A 538 -4.15 11.03 31.92
CA ASP A 538 -4.31 10.17 30.74
C ASP A 538 -5.74 10.25 30.13
N TRP A 539 -6.17 11.45 29.72
CA TRP A 539 -7.52 11.70 29.17
C TRP A 539 -8.70 11.35 30.08
N GLY A 540 -8.44 11.23 31.38
CA GLY A 540 -9.41 10.86 32.40
C GLY A 540 -9.52 9.36 32.56
N VAL A 541 -9.03 8.84 33.69
CA VAL A 541 -9.12 7.40 34.01
C VAL A 541 -10.23 7.19 35.04
N GLY A 542 -11.36 6.66 34.60
CA GLY A 542 -12.50 6.28 35.44
C GLY A 542 -12.21 5.03 36.25
N LEU A 543 -12.59 5.01 37.52
CA LEU A 543 -12.56 3.86 38.42
C LEU A 543 -13.99 3.55 38.85
N VAL A 544 -14.45 2.34 38.54
CA VAL A 544 -15.78 1.83 38.90
C VAL A 544 -15.59 0.56 39.71
N LYS A 545 -16.14 0.52 40.93
CA LYS A 545 -16.14 -0.69 41.76
C LYS A 545 -17.42 -0.81 42.58
N ARG A 546 -17.72 -2.00 43.07
CA ARG A 546 -18.83 -2.21 44.01
C ARG A 546 -18.57 -1.43 45.31
N GLY A 547 -19.57 -0.72 45.80
CA GLY A 547 -19.46 0.08 47.02
C GLY A 547 -20.52 1.16 47.11
N VAL A 548 -20.52 1.88 48.23
CA VAL A 548 -21.45 3.00 48.43
C VAL A 548 -20.98 4.19 47.57
N PRO A 549 -21.87 4.82 46.77
CA PRO A 549 -21.55 6.05 46.07
C PRO A 549 -21.12 7.14 47.05
N GLU A 550 -20.05 7.87 46.73
CA GLU A 550 -19.60 9.03 47.54
C GLU A 550 -20.64 10.15 47.52
N ASP A 551 -21.21 10.40 46.34
CA ASP A 551 -22.29 11.33 46.09
C ASP A 551 -23.11 10.89 44.87
N LYS A 552 -24.42 11.16 44.88
CA LYS A 552 -25.35 10.78 43.82
C LYS A 552 -25.74 12.00 42.99
N LEU A 553 -25.71 11.86 41.67
CA LEU A 553 -26.16 12.91 40.76
C LEU A 553 -27.68 12.85 40.58
N SER A 554 -28.33 14.01 40.57
CA SER A 554 -29.75 14.16 40.25
C SER A 554 -29.95 14.56 38.78
N ILE A 555 -29.55 13.69 37.85
CA ILE A 555 -29.65 13.92 36.40
C ILE A 555 -30.30 12.70 35.75
N SER A 556 -31.29 12.89 34.88
CA SER A 556 -31.95 11.78 34.18
C SER A 556 -31.07 11.25 33.03
N PRO A 557 -31.17 9.94 32.68
CA PRO A 557 -30.47 9.38 31.51
C PRO A 557 -30.74 10.13 30.19
N GLU A 558 -31.95 10.66 30.02
CA GLU A 558 -32.34 11.44 28.83
C GLU A 558 -31.59 12.77 28.76
N ASN A 559 -31.38 13.44 29.91
CA ASN A 559 -30.60 14.68 29.97
C ASN A 559 -29.12 14.40 29.76
N ILE A 560 -28.59 13.27 30.25
CA ILE A 560 -27.20 12.85 30.03
C ILE A 560 -26.95 12.62 28.54
N LYS A 561 -27.87 11.93 27.84
CA LYS A 561 -27.74 11.66 26.42
C LYS A 561 -27.65 12.95 25.58
N LYS A 562 -28.45 13.96 25.95
CA LYS A 562 -28.49 15.28 25.30
C LYS A 562 -27.39 16.24 25.76
N MET A 563 -26.60 15.87 26.78
CA MET A 563 -25.57 16.73 27.33
C MET A 563 -24.53 17.07 26.27
N THR A 564 -24.30 18.37 26.07
CA THR A 564 -23.24 18.85 25.19
C THR A 564 -21.92 18.92 25.96
N TYR A 565 -20.80 18.96 25.23
CA TYR A 565 -19.48 19.21 25.84
C TYR A 565 -19.48 20.50 26.68
N HIS A 566 -20.17 21.56 26.21
CA HIS A 566 -20.21 22.84 26.93
C HIS A 566 -20.98 22.76 28.25
N ASP A 567 -22.00 21.91 28.33
CA ASP A 567 -22.72 21.68 29.58
C ASP A 567 -21.86 20.87 30.55
N PHE A 568 -21.21 19.81 30.03
CA PHE A 568 -20.25 19.01 30.78
C PHE A 568 -19.10 19.85 31.35
N ALA A 569 -18.47 20.68 30.53
CA ALA A 569 -17.28 21.43 30.90
C ALA A 569 -17.50 22.43 32.06
N LYS A 570 -18.74 22.89 32.28
CA LYS A 570 -19.10 23.82 33.37
C LYS A 570 -19.08 23.17 34.75
N GLU A 571 -19.38 21.87 34.81
CA GLU A 571 -19.54 21.14 36.08
C GLU A 571 -18.71 19.85 36.11
N LYS A 572 -17.69 19.71 35.24
CA LYS A 572 -16.95 18.45 35.04
C LYS A 572 -16.37 17.87 36.32
N GLU A 573 -15.89 18.71 37.24
CA GLU A 573 -15.33 18.29 38.52
C GLU A 573 -16.38 17.53 39.35
N LYS A 574 -17.59 18.09 39.42
CA LYS A 574 -18.72 17.50 40.10
C LYS A 574 -19.30 16.32 39.34
N LEU A 575 -19.44 16.42 38.02
CA LEU A 575 -20.06 15.40 37.15
C LEU A 575 -19.24 14.11 37.05
N LEU A 576 -17.93 14.18 37.20
CA LEU A 576 -17.05 13.02 37.14
C LEU A 576 -16.61 12.49 38.50
N ASN A 577 -16.94 13.18 39.60
CA ASN A 577 -16.22 13.02 40.87
C ASN A 577 -14.70 13.06 40.60
N LEU A 578 -14.25 14.15 40.00
CA LEU A 578 -12.90 14.27 39.46
C LEU A 578 -11.90 14.39 40.61
N LYS A 579 -10.91 13.49 40.62
CA LYS A 579 -9.89 13.40 41.65
C LYS A 579 -8.50 13.75 41.09
N PRO A 580 -7.64 14.42 41.88
CA PRO A 580 -6.25 14.63 41.48
C PRO A 580 -5.45 13.32 41.50
N VAL A 581 -4.29 13.30 40.84
CA VAL A 581 -3.36 12.15 40.82
C VAL A 581 -2.98 11.67 42.23
N SER A 582 -2.77 12.59 43.18
CA SER A 582 -2.40 12.24 44.56
C SER A 582 -3.47 11.41 45.28
N TRP A 583 -4.75 11.66 44.97
CA TRP A 583 -5.87 10.94 45.58
C TRP A 583 -5.83 9.46 45.25
N PHE A 584 -5.33 9.05 44.07
CA PHE A 584 -5.26 7.63 43.72
C PHE A 584 -4.41 6.83 44.70
N PHE A 585 -3.28 7.39 45.15
CA PHE A 585 -2.40 6.73 46.11
C PHE A 585 -3.02 6.66 47.51
N GLU A 586 -3.86 7.62 47.89
CA GLU A 586 -4.66 7.56 49.12
C GLU A 586 -5.78 6.51 49.00
N PHE A 587 -6.43 6.45 47.83
CA PHE A 587 -7.54 5.54 47.55
C PHE A 587 -7.15 4.06 47.60
N ILE A 588 -5.94 3.71 47.16
CA ILE A 588 -5.45 2.32 47.18
C ILE A 588 -4.78 1.93 48.51
N ASN A 589 -4.59 2.88 49.44
CA ASN A 589 -3.95 2.62 50.74
C ASN A 589 -4.97 2.30 51.81
#